data_AF-A0AAN8AL12-F1
#
_entry.id   AF-A0AAN8AL12-F1
#
_cell.length_a   1.000
_cell.length_b   1.000
_cell.length_c   1.000
_cell.angle_alpha   90.00
_cell.angle_beta   90.00
_cell.angle_gamma   90.00
#
_symmetry.space_group_name_H-M   'P 1'
#
loop_
_entity.id
_entity.type
_entity.pdbx_description
1 polymer ?
#
loop_
_entity_poly.entity_id
_entity_poly.type
_entity_poly.pdbx_seq_one_letter_code
_entity_poly.pdbx_strand_id
1 'polypeptide(L)'
;MSMVLYERMIEDVGGSGDNMADRRQLFVEMRAQDLDSIRLSTYRTACKLRFVQKKCNLHLVDIWNVIEAFRENGINNMDLSADLSVARLEVVLSTIFYQLNKRMPTTHQINVEHSISLLLNFLLASYDPEGHGKICVFVVKMAIATICGGKILDKLRYIFSQISDAAGIMVHTQFDQFLREVLKLPDGGF
;
A
#
# COMPACT_ATOMS: atom_id res chain seq x y z
N MET A 1 3.28 2.90 -49.34
CA MET A 1 4.06 3.73 -48.38
C MET A 1 3.27 4.03 -47.09
N SER A 2 2.43 3.10 -46.61
CA SER A 2 1.68 3.24 -45.34
C SER A 2 1.72 2.00 -44.45
N MET A 3 2.48 0.96 -44.83
CA MET A 3 2.53 -0.31 -44.08
C MET A 3 3.86 -0.52 -43.35
N VAL A 4 4.89 0.30 -43.64
CA VAL A 4 6.24 0.22 -43.04
C VAL A 4 6.36 1.08 -41.76
N LEU A 5 5.38 1.92 -41.47
CA LEU A 5 5.41 2.80 -40.27
C LEU A 5 4.78 2.15 -39.03
N TYR A 6 4.02 1.06 -39.16
CA TYR A 6 3.41 0.36 -38.02
C TYR A 6 4.28 -0.73 -37.39
N GLU A 7 5.37 -1.15 -38.06
CA GLU A 7 6.29 -2.17 -37.51
C GLU A 7 7.47 -1.59 -36.70
N ARG A 8 7.60 -0.27 -36.59
CA ARG A 8 8.71 0.39 -35.86
C ARG A 8 8.34 1.02 -34.51
N MET A 9 7.20 0.65 -33.92
CA MET A 9 6.80 1.11 -32.58
C MET A 9 6.60 -0.05 -31.59
N ILE A 10 7.31 -1.17 -31.77
CA ILE A 10 7.41 -2.24 -30.77
C ILE A 10 8.88 -2.60 -30.56
N GLU A 11 9.71 -1.60 -30.26
CA GLU A 11 11.05 -1.81 -29.72
C GLU A 11 11.37 -0.66 -28.77
N ASP A 12 10.75 -0.66 -27.59
CA ASP A 12 11.39 -0.11 -26.38
C ASP A 12 10.76 -0.68 -25.10
N VAL A 13 10.70 -2.02 -24.99
CA VAL A 13 10.55 -2.68 -23.68
C VAL A 13 11.95 -2.92 -23.14
N GLY A 14 12.66 -1.82 -22.90
CA GLY A 14 13.91 -1.78 -22.18
C GLY A 14 13.66 -1.91 -20.69
N GLY A 15 14.17 -2.98 -20.08
CA GLY A 15 14.61 -2.92 -18.67
C GLY A 15 13.78 -3.67 -17.63
N SER A 16 13.57 -4.99 -17.78
CA SER A 16 13.21 -5.84 -16.63
C SER A 16 14.30 -5.93 -15.54
N GLY A 17 15.45 -5.28 -15.73
CA GLY A 17 16.52 -5.12 -14.73
C GLY A 17 16.42 -3.88 -13.85
N ASP A 18 15.56 -2.90 -14.20
CA ASP A 18 15.50 -1.59 -13.52
C ASP A 18 14.45 -1.56 -12.36
N ASN A 19 13.47 -2.46 -12.41
CA ASN A 19 12.33 -2.47 -11.49
C ASN A 19 12.66 -2.88 -10.03
N MET A 20 13.71 -3.66 -9.78
CA MET A 20 13.99 -4.14 -8.41
C MET A 20 14.72 -3.09 -7.57
N ALA A 21 15.59 -2.28 -8.20
CA ALA A 21 16.30 -1.20 -7.53
C ALA A 21 15.32 -0.13 -7.04
N ASP A 22 14.36 0.25 -7.89
CA ASP A 22 13.34 1.24 -7.56
C ASP A 22 12.34 0.69 -6.51
N ARG A 23 11.96 -0.60 -6.60
CA ARG A 23 11.11 -1.27 -5.60
C ARG A 23 11.70 -1.28 -4.18
N ARG A 24 13.02 -1.28 -4.05
CA ARG A 24 13.73 -1.38 -2.77
C ARG A 24 14.31 -0.06 -2.28
N GLN A 25 14.25 1.00 -3.09
CA GLN A 25 14.80 2.31 -2.77
C GLN A 25 14.29 2.84 -1.42
N LEU A 26 12.99 2.70 -1.14
CA LEU A 26 12.39 3.12 0.14
C LEU A 26 13.03 2.41 1.35
N PHE A 27 13.35 1.12 1.23
CA PHE A 27 13.98 0.35 2.30
C PHE A 27 15.46 0.69 2.48
N VAL A 28 16.16 0.99 1.38
CA VAL A 28 17.54 1.50 1.42
C VAL A 28 17.58 2.83 2.17
N GLU A 29 16.69 3.77 1.84
CA GLU A 29 16.59 5.05 2.55
C GLU A 29 16.20 4.88 4.02
N MET A 30 15.30 3.94 4.31
CA MET A 30 14.90 3.64 5.69
C MET A 30 16.07 3.10 6.52
N ARG A 31 16.89 2.22 5.94
CA ARG A 31 18.11 1.68 6.60
C ARG A 31 19.13 2.77 6.90
N ALA A 32 19.26 3.75 6.02
CA ALA A 32 20.14 4.89 6.25
C ALA A 32 19.73 5.77 7.45
N GLN A 33 18.50 5.62 7.97
CA GLN A 33 18.04 6.31 9.18
C GLN A 33 18.50 5.63 10.49
N ASP A 34 19.21 4.50 10.41
CA ASP A 34 19.68 3.72 11.58
C ASP A 34 18.58 3.40 12.60
N LEU A 35 17.35 3.14 12.13
CA LEU A 35 16.22 2.83 13.02
C LEU A 35 16.41 1.52 13.78
N ASP A 36 17.29 0.63 13.30
CA ASP A 36 17.59 -0.64 13.93
C ASP A 36 18.36 -0.50 15.25
N SER A 37 19.03 0.64 15.49
CA SER A 37 19.69 0.94 16.77
C SER A 37 18.71 1.26 17.91
N ILE A 38 17.43 1.48 17.62
CA ILE A 38 16.39 1.71 18.63
C ILE A 38 16.21 0.45 19.49
N ARG A 39 16.56 0.55 20.78
CA ARG A 39 16.53 -0.55 21.75
C ARG A 39 15.15 -1.21 21.92
N LEU A 40 14.09 -0.40 22.02
CA LEU A 40 12.73 -0.90 22.24
C LEU A 40 12.10 -1.30 20.90
N SER A 41 11.77 -2.59 20.74
CA SER A 41 11.21 -3.15 19.49
C SER A 41 9.92 -2.48 19.04
N THR A 42 9.03 -2.12 19.98
CA THR A 42 7.79 -1.40 19.68
C THR A 42 8.07 -0.03 19.07
N TYR A 43 9.04 0.72 19.62
CA TYR A 43 9.42 2.03 19.09
C TYR A 43 10.14 1.91 17.75
N ARG A 44 11.02 0.91 17.61
CA ARG A 44 11.69 0.61 16.33
C ARG A 44 10.68 0.36 15.22
N THR A 45 9.70 -0.51 15.48
CA THR A 45 8.61 -0.82 14.56
C THR A 45 7.79 0.43 14.23
N ALA A 46 7.39 1.20 15.25
CA ALA A 46 6.64 2.43 15.05
C ALA A 46 7.41 3.47 14.22
N CYS A 47 8.72 3.62 14.45
CA CYS A 47 9.58 4.53 13.69
C CYS A 47 9.72 4.09 12.23
N LYS A 48 9.92 2.79 11.95
CA LYS A 48 9.96 2.25 10.58
C LYS A 48 8.63 2.50 9.84
N LEU A 49 7.50 2.18 10.48
CA LEU A 49 6.18 2.45 9.90
C LEU A 49 5.93 3.96 9.71
N ARG A 50 6.37 4.79 10.64
CA ARG A 50 6.27 6.26 10.53
C ARG A 50 7.10 6.81 9.38
N PHE A 51 8.28 6.25 9.13
CA PHE A 51 9.11 6.60 7.98
C PHE A 51 8.38 6.32 6.67
N VAL A 52 7.89 5.10 6.48
CA VAL A 52 7.11 4.69 5.29
C VAL A 52 5.87 5.58 5.13
N GLN A 53 5.10 5.77 6.20
CA GLN A 53 3.90 6.59 6.21
C GLN A 53 4.17 8.05 5.81
N LYS A 54 5.30 8.63 6.22
CA LYS A 54 5.69 9.98 5.82
C LYS A 54 6.12 10.03 4.36
N LYS A 55 7.02 9.14 3.94
CA LYS A 55 7.54 9.08 2.57
C LYS A 55 6.44 8.85 1.52
N CYS A 56 5.45 8.00 1.84
CA CYS A 56 4.32 7.74 0.96
C CYS A 56 3.16 8.75 1.12
N ASN A 57 3.30 9.81 1.91
CA ASN A 57 2.23 10.78 2.22
C ASN A 57 0.96 10.19 2.86
N LEU A 58 0.97 8.93 3.33
CA LEU A 58 -0.18 8.29 3.97
C LEU A 58 -0.56 8.88 5.32
N HIS A 59 0.31 9.67 5.95
CA HIS A 59 -0.02 10.45 7.14
C HIS A 59 -1.11 11.50 6.88
N LEU A 60 -1.34 11.89 5.62
CA LEU A 60 -2.39 12.82 5.19
C LEU A 60 -3.69 12.11 4.78
N VAL A 61 -3.64 10.79 4.59
CA VAL A 61 -4.79 9.97 4.18
C VAL A 61 -5.45 9.41 5.42
N ASP A 62 -6.71 9.76 5.68
CA ASP A 62 -7.48 9.16 6.77
C ASP A 62 -8.19 7.87 6.32
N ILE A 63 -8.76 7.15 7.29
CA ILE A 63 -9.45 5.89 7.02
C ILE A 63 -10.70 6.07 6.13
N TRP A 64 -11.35 7.24 6.16
CA TRP A 64 -12.53 7.52 5.34
C TRP A 64 -12.14 7.65 3.87
N ASN A 65 -11.02 8.31 3.57
CA ASN A 65 -10.45 8.35 2.24
C ASN A 65 -10.17 6.94 1.70
N VAL A 66 -9.57 6.07 2.52
CA VAL A 66 -9.28 4.68 2.15
C VAL A 66 -10.57 3.90 1.86
N ILE A 67 -11.57 4.00 2.73
CA ILE A 67 -12.87 3.32 2.57
C ILE A 67 -13.57 3.79 1.28
N GLU A 68 -13.58 5.09 1.01
CA GLU A 68 -14.26 5.62 -0.18
C GLU A 68 -13.54 5.19 -1.47
N ALA A 69 -12.21 5.23 -1.50
CA ALA A 69 -11.44 4.74 -2.64
C ALA A 69 -11.67 3.24 -2.87
N PHE A 70 -11.76 2.42 -1.82
CA PHE A 70 -12.12 1.00 -1.95
C PHE A 70 -13.55 0.81 -2.47
N ARG A 71 -14.50 1.66 -2.08
CA ARG A 71 -15.87 1.61 -2.59
C ARG A 71 -15.93 1.97 -4.07
N GLU A 72 -15.31 3.08 -4.48
CA GLU A 72 -15.29 3.53 -5.88
C GLU A 72 -14.67 2.49 -6.82
N ASN A 73 -13.71 1.70 -6.32
CA ASN A 73 -13.06 0.63 -7.07
C ASN A 73 -13.72 -0.75 -6.91
N GLY A 74 -14.82 -0.85 -6.16
CA GLY A 74 -15.55 -2.10 -5.91
C GLY A 74 -14.84 -3.11 -4.98
N ILE A 75 -13.73 -2.72 -4.36
CA ILE A 75 -12.92 -3.56 -3.45
C ILE A 75 -13.69 -3.92 -2.17
N ASN A 76 -14.66 -3.09 -1.78
CA ASN A 76 -15.52 -3.35 -0.62
C ASN A 76 -16.39 -4.60 -0.78
N ASN A 77 -16.80 -4.94 -2.00
CA ASN A 77 -17.69 -6.06 -2.30
C ASN A 77 -16.94 -7.34 -2.73
N MET A 78 -15.62 -7.25 -2.93
CA MET A 78 -14.81 -8.40 -3.30
C MET A 78 -14.61 -9.33 -2.11
N ASP A 79 -14.55 -10.63 -2.38
CA ASP A 79 -14.12 -11.61 -1.39
C ASP A 79 -12.72 -11.25 -0.87
N LEU A 80 -12.55 -11.32 0.45
CA LEU A 80 -11.30 -11.04 1.13
C LEU A 80 -10.20 -11.99 0.68
N SER A 81 -10.54 -13.22 0.27
CA SER A 81 -9.58 -14.21 -0.23
C SER A 81 -9.14 -13.97 -1.68
N ALA A 82 -9.86 -13.12 -2.43
CA ALA A 82 -9.57 -12.89 -3.84
C ALA A 82 -8.23 -12.16 -4.05
N ASP A 83 -7.60 -12.43 -5.18
CA ASP A 83 -6.35 -11.79 -5.59
C ASP A 83 -6.62 -10.47 -6.35
N LEU A 84 -5.82 -9.45 -6.03
CA LEU A 84 -5.80 -8.16 -6.70
C LEU A 84 -4.51 -8.03 -7.53
N SER A 85 -4.64 -7.88 -8.84
CA SER A 85 -3.50 -7.65 -9.75
C SER A 85 -2.80 -6.31 -9.44
N VAL A 86 -1.50 -6.20 -9.77
CA VAL A 86 -0.72 -4.96 -9.65
C VAL A 86 -1.42 -3.75 -10.28
N ALA A 87 -1.90 -3.88 -11.53
CA ALA A 87 -2.58 -2.78 -12.22
C ALA A 87 -3.84 -2.31 -11.50
N ARG A 88 -4.63 -3.25 -10.94
CA ARG A 88 -5.83 -2.92 -10.16
C ARG A 88 -5.48 -2.26 -8.82
N LEU A 89 -4.40 -2.72 -8.18
CA LEU A 89 -3.88 -2.08 -6.96
C LEU A 89 -3.45 -0.63 -7.26
N GLU A 90 -2.70 -0.42 -8.33
CA GLU A 90 -2.27 0.92 -8.77
C GLU A 90 -3.46 1.87 -8.95
N VAL A 91 -4.52 1.44 -9.66
CA VAL A 91 -5.75 2.24 -9.83
C VAL A 91 -6.37 2.63 -8.48
N VAL A 92 -6.44 1.70 -7.52
CA VAL A 92 -6.96 1.99 -6.17
C VAL A 92 -6.10 3.03 -5.46
N LEU A 93 -4.77 2.90 -5.53
CA LEU A 93 -3.85 3.87 -4.95
C LEU A 93 -3.97 5.24 -5.62
N SER A 94 -4.14 5.29 -6.94
CA SER A 94 -4.42 6.51 -7.68
C SER A 94 -5.68 7.18 -7.15
N THR A 95 -6.78 6.44 -6.99
CA THR A 95 -8.02 6.99 -6.41
C THR A 95 -7.78 7.64 -5.06
N ILE A 96 -7.04 6.99 -4.15
CA ILE A 96 -6.71 7.53 -2.83
C ILE A 96 -5.99 8.88 -2.95
N PHE A 97 -4.89 8.95 -3.70
CA PHE A 97 -4.04 10.14 -3.74
C PHE A 97 -4.65 11.27 -4.58
N TYR A 98 -5.34 10.96 -5.68
CA TYR A 98 -6.04 11.99 -6.45
C TYR A 98 -7.20 12.60 -5.67
N GLN A 99 -7.98 11.81 -4.92
CA GLN A 99 -9.01 12.34 -4.05
C GLN A 99 -8.43 13.19 -2.91
N LEU A 100 -7.32 12.75 -2.31
CA LEU A 100 -6.61 13.56 -1.30
C LEU A 100 -6.21 14.91 -1.89
N ASN A 101 -5.52 14.91 -3.04
CA ASN A 101 -4.97 16.12 -3.62
C ASN A 101 -6.06 17.13 -4.04
N LYS A 102 -7.25 16.66 -4.43
CA LYS A 102 -8.43 17.51 -4.70
C LYS A 102 -8.94 18.26 -3.46
N ARG A 103 -8.72 17.74 -2.26
CA ARG A 103 -9.18 18.35 -0.98
C ARG A 103 -8.11 19.22 -0.33
N MET A 104 -6.86 19.11 -0.77
CA MET A 104 -5.74 19.87 -0.22
C MET A 104 -5.74 21.31 -0.76
N PRO A 105 -5.32 22.31 0.03
CA PRO A 105 -5.03 23.65 -0.48
C PRO A 105 -3.96 23.59 -1.58
N THR A 106 -4.04 24.49 -2.55
CA THR A 106 -3.10 24.54 -3.70
C THR A 106 -1.64 24.72 -3.28
N THR A 107 -1.39 25.30 -2.11
CA THR A 107 -0.05 25.48 -1.52
C THR A 107 0.52 24.22 -0.87
N HIS A 108 -0.28 23.16 -0.71
CA HIS A 108 0.10 21.93 -0.01
C HIS A 108 -0.15 20.67 -0.86
N GLN A 109 -0.21 20.83 -2.18
CA GLN A 109 -0.36 19.68 -3.07
C GLN A 109 0.86 18.77 -3.00
N ILE A 110 0.61 17.46 -3.08
CA ILE A 110 1.65 16.44 -3.12
C ILE A 110 1.93 16.03 -4.56
N ASN A 111 3.12 15.48 -4.81
CA ASN A 111 3.37 14.73 -6.05
C ASN A 111 2.64 13.39 -5.97
N VAL A 112 1.48 13.32 -6.64
CA VAL A 112 0.58 12.16 -6.60
C VAL A 112 1.23 10.93 -7.21
N GLU A 113 1.79 11.04 -8.42
CA GLU A 113 2.43 9.92 -9.14
C GLU A 113 3.57 9.30 -8.33
N HIS A 114 4.41 10.14 -7.71
CA HIS A 114 5.49 9.64 -6.87
C HIS A 114 4.96 8.91 -5.61
N SER A 115 3.88 9.42 -5.00
CA SER A 115 3.29 8.79 -3.81
C SER A 115 2.64 7.44 -4.14
N ILE A 116 2.01 7.33 -5.32
CA ILE A 116 1.45 6.06 -5.83
C ILE A 116 2.58 5.05 -6.04
N SER A 117 3.64 5.42 -6.77
CA SER A 117 4.77 4.54 -7.04
C SER A 117 5.45 4.04 -5.77
N LEU A 118 5.77 4.94 -4.83
CA LEU A 118 6.39 4.57 -3.54
C LEU A 118 5.54 3.56 -2.75
N LEU A 119 4.24 3.81 -2.65
CA LEU A 119 3.34 2.94 -1.91
C LEU A 119 3.14 1.59 -2.60
N LEU A 120 2.97 1.59 -3.93
CA LEU A 120 2.86 0.36 -4.72
C LEU A 120 4.10 -0.52 -4.52
N ASN A 121 5.28 0.07 -4.67
CA ASN A 121 6.56 -0.61 -4.49
C ASN A 121 6.73 -1.15 -3.07
N PHE A 122 6.35 -0.38 -2.06
CA PHE A 122 6.36 -0.83 -0.66
C PHE A 122 5.45 -2.04 -0.42
N LEU A 123 4.21 -2.00 -0.92
CA LEU A 123 3.26 -3.10 -0.76
C LEU A 123 3.74 -4.36 -1.50
N LEU A 124 4.23 -4.21 -2.73
CA LEU A 124 4.75 -5.34 -3.50
C LEU A 124 6.01 -5.93 -2.88
N ALA A 125 6.92 -5.12 -2.34
CA ALA A 125 8.10 -5.63 -1.63
C ALA A 125 7.73 -6.38 -0.33
N SER A 126 6.66 -5.95 0.35
CA SER A 126 6.22 -6.55 1.61
C SER A 126 5.39 -7.82 1.42
N TYR A 127 4.59 -7.90 0.35
CA TYR A 127 3.56 -8.95 0.19
C TYR A 127 3.66 -9.77 -1.10
N ASP A 128 4.47 -9.34 -2.08
CA ASP A 128 4.76 -10.11 -3.30
C ASP A 128 6.26 -10.09 -3.64
N PRO A 129 7.12 -10.60 -2.72
CA PRO A 129 8.57 -10.59 -2.91
C PRO A 129 9.03 -11.46 -4.09
N GLU A 130 8.29 -12.55 -4.37
CA GLU A 130 8.55 -13.47 -5.48
C GLU A 130 8.02 -12.97 -6.83
N GLY A 131 7.23 -11.87 -6.85
CA GLY A 131 6.80 -11.22 -8.08
C GLY A 131 5.72 -11.96 -8.85
N HIS A 132 4.75 -12.57 -8.17
CA HIS A 132 3.59 -13.22 -8.79
C HIS A 132 2.62 -12.23 -9.45
N GLY A 133 2.76 -10.93 -9.16
CA GLY A 133 1.96 -9.86 -9.77
C GLY A 133 0.57 -9.70 -9.14
N LYS A 134 0.37 -10.21 -7.92
CA LYS A 134 -0.93 -10.18 -7.24
C LYS A 134 -0.78 -10.13 -5.71
N ILE A 135 -1.72 -9.46 -5.06
CA ILE A 135 -1.84 -9.39 -3.60
C ILE A 135 -3.28 -9.65 -3.20
N CYS A 136 -3.51 -10.44 -2.16
CA CYS A 136 -4.83 -10.73 -1.61
C CYS A 136 -5.57 -9.44 -1.18
N VAL A 137 -6.87 -9.33 -1.46
CA VAL A 137 -7.71 -8.16 -1.12
C VAL A 137 -7.66 -7.86 0.37
N PHE A 138 -7.72 -8.90 1.21
CA PHE A 138 -7.56 -8.77 2.66
C PHE A 138 -6.28 -8.02 3.04
N VAL A 139 -5.15 -8.45 2.47
CA VAL A 139 -3.82 -7.88 2.73
C VAL A 139 -3.78 -6.40 2.36
N VAL A 140 -4.27 -6.04 1.17
CA VAL A 140 -4.32 -4.64 0.71
C VAL A 140 -5.13 -3.77 1.66
N LYS A 141 -6.33 -4.22 2.05
CA LYS A 141 -7.19 -3.50 3.01
C LYS A 141 -6.49 -3.30 4.35
N MET A 142 -5.91 -4.37 4.90
CA MET A 142 -5.28 -4.35 6.23
C MET A 142 -4.01 -3.52 6.25
N ALA A 143 -3.16 -3.64 5.23
CA ALA A 143 -1.92 -2.89 5.11
C ALA A 143 -2.21 -1.38 5.09
N ILE A 144 -3.05 -0.94 4.15
CA ILE A 144 -3.37 0.49 3.98
C ILE A 144 -4.08 1.04 5.21
N ALA A 145 -5.08 0.33 5.76
CA ALA A 145 -5.76 0.74 6.98
C ALA A 145 -4.84 0.81 8.21
N THR A 146 -3.79 -0.01 8.26
CA THR A 146 -2.81 0.04 9.36
C THR A 146 -1.92 1.27 9.25
N ILE A 147 -1.45 1.61 8.05
CA ILE A 147 -0.44 2.67 7.85
C ILE A 147 -1.04 4.04 7.53
N CYS A 148 -2.33 4.16 7.20
CA CYS A 148 -2.97 5.46 6.98
C CYS A 148 -2.94 6.34 8.23
N GLY A 149 -3.08 7.65 8.04
CA GLY A 149 -3.23 8.64 9.10
C GLY A 149 -4.60 8.58 9.78
N GLY A 150 -4.83 9.54 10.68
CA GLY A 150 -6.10 9.70 11.39
C GLY A 150 -6.15 9.05 12.78
N LYS A 151 -7.35 9.04 13.37
CA LYS A 151 -7.58 8.56 14.74
C LYS A 151 -7.43 7.04 14.80
N ILE A 152 -6.68 6.56 15.79
CA ILE A 152 -6.46 5.11 15.99
C ILE A 152 -7.78 4.34 16.16
N LEU A 153 -8.75 4.92 16.86
CA LEU A 153 -10.04 4.28 17.12
C LEU A 153 -10.83 4.00 15.84
N ASP A 154 -10.81 4.91 14.87
CA ASP A 154 -11.55 4.74 13.60
C ASP A 154 -10.90 3.67 12.73
N LYS A 155 -9.56 3.62 12.73
CA LYS A 155 -8.79 2.56 12.06
C LYS A 155 -9.07 1.19 12.67
N LEU A 156 -9.06 1.09 14.00
CA LEU A 156 -9.37 -0.15 14.72
C LEU A 156 -10.80 -0.62 14.47
N ARG A 157 -11.78 0.30 14.42
CA ARG A 157 -13.17 -0.03 14.05
C ARG A 157 -13.26 -0.59 12.64
N TYR A 158 -12.58 0.03 11.68
CA TYR A 158 -12.54 -0.48 10.32
C TYR A 158 -11.90 -1.88 10.25
N ILE A 159 -10.71 -2.06 10.82
CA ILE A 159 -10.02 -3.36 10.85
C ILE A 159 -10.92 -4.42 11.50
N PHE A 160 -11.51 -4.10 12.66
CA PHE A 160 -12.44 -4.99 13.36
C PHE A 160 -13.63 -5.40 12.47
N SER A 161 -14.20 -4.46 11.70
CA SER A 161 -15.28 -4.78 10.76
C SER A 161 -14.87 -5.74 9.64
N GLN A 162 -13.58 -5.75 9.25
CA GLN A 162 -13.08 -6.66 8.22
C GLN A 162 -12.77 -8.06 8.77
N ILE A 163 -12.51 -8.20 10.07
CA ILE A 163 -12.20 -9.49 10.72
C ILE A 163 -13.38 -10.05 11.54
N SER A 164 -14.55 -9.45 11.45
CA SER A 164 -15.75 -9.87 12.18
C SER A 164 -16.80 -10.42 11.23
N ASP A 165 -17.67 -11.27 11.74
CA ASP A 165 -18.84 -11.77 11.02
C ASP A 165 -19.99 -10.74 11.00
N ALA A 166 -21.10 -11.10 10.35
CA ALA A 166 -22.29 -10.26 10.27
C ALA A 166 -22.97 -9.99 11.63
N ALA A 167 -22.68 -10.78 12.67
CA ALA A 167 -23.15 -10.57 14.02
C ALA A 167 -22.24 -9.63 14.83
N GLY A 168 -21.12 -9.17 14.24
CA GLY A 168 -20.14 -8.33 14.91
C GLY A 168 -19.20 -9.10 15.85
N ILE A 169 -19.12 -10.42 15.68
CA ILE A 169 -18.22 -11.28 16.46
C ILE A 169 -16.92 -11.47 15.66
N MET A 170 -15.79 -11.29 16.33
CA MET A 170 -14.47 -11.47 15.73
C MET A 170 -14.29 -12.93 15.27
N VAL A 171 -13.91 -13.11 14.00
CA VAL A 171 -13.55 -14.40 13.44
C VAL A 171 -12.07 -14.65 13.71
N HIS A 172 -11.77 -15.64 14.55
CA HIS A 172 -10.41 -15.91 15.04
C HIS A 172 -9.39 -16.15 13.91
N THR A 173 -9.78 -16.86 12.85
CA THR A 173 -8.90 -17.10 11.69
C THR A 173 -8.56 -15.82 10.94
N GLN A 174 -9.51 -14.90 10.80
CA GLN A 174 -9.26 -13.60 10.17
C GLN A 174 -8.40 -12.70 11.06
N PHE A 175 -8.57 -12.77 12.38
CA PHE A 175 -7.69 -12.06 13.31
C PHE A 175 -6.25 -12.60 13.27
N ASP A 176 -6.06 -13.92 13.29
CA ASP A 176 -4.73 -14.54 13.13
C ASP A 176 -4.08 -14.12 11.80
N GLN A 177 -4.86 -14.14 10.70
CA GLN A 177 -4.39 -13.67 9.40
C GLN A 177 -4.00 -12.18 9.45
N PHE A 178 -4.82 -11.32 10.05
CA PHE A 178 -4.50 -9.90 10.23
C PHE A 178 -3.15 -9.71 10.96
N LEU A 179 -2.93 -10.43 12.07
CA LEU A 179 -1.69 -10.34 12.82
C LEU A 179 -0.48 -10.79 11.99
N ARG A 180 -0.60 -11.87 11.22
CA ARG A 180 0.49 -12.33 10.33
C ARG A 180 0.82 -11.29 9.27
N GLU A 181 -0.19 -10.69 8.65
CA GLU A 181 0.01 -9.77 7.54
C GLU A 181 0.51 -8.40 8.01
N VAL A 182 0.07 -7.91 9.17
CA VAL A 182 0.53 -6.62 9.70
C VAL A 182 1.99 -6.65 10.16
N LEU A 183 2.47 -7.82 10.62
CA LEU A 183 3.85 -8.01 11.04
C LEU A 183 4.86 -7.96 9.87
N LYS A 184 4.41 -8.21 8.64
CA LYS A 184 5.28 -8.09 7.44
C LYS A 184 5.65 -6.64 7.09
N LEU A 185 4.82 -5.66 7.50
CA LEU A 185 5.03 -4.23 7.18
C LEU A 185 6.36 -3.66 7.70
N PRO A 186 6.74 -3.83 8.98
CA PRO A 186 8.02 -3.31 9.50
C PRO A 186 9.23 -4.16 9.11
N ASP A 187 9.02 -5.42 8.75
CA ASP A 187 10.09 -6.36 8.42
C ASP A 187 10.68 -6.09 7.04
N GLY A 188 9.92 -5.45 6.15
CA GLY A 188 10.45 -4.69 5.03
C GLY A 188 11.58 -5.39 4.26
N GLY A 189 11.37 -6.68 3.99
CA GLY A 189 12.13 -7.46 3.03
C GLY A 189 13.59 -7.77 3.38
N PHE A 190 13.91 -8.27 4.58
CA PHE A 190 15.07 -9.16 4.81
C PHE A 190 14.77 -10.22 5.88
#